data_AF-A0A6P4FDG5-F1
#
_entry.id   AF-A0A6P4FDG5-F1
#
_cell.length_a   1.000
_cell.length_b   1.000
_cell.length_c   1.000
_cell.angle_alpha   90.00
_cell.angle_beta   90.00
_cell.angle_gamma   90.00
#
_symmetry.space_group_name_H-M   'P 1'
#
loop_
_entity.id
_entity.type
_entity.pdbx_description
1 polymer ?
#
loop_
_entity_poly.entity_id
_entity_poly.type
_entity_poly.pdbx_seq_one_letter_code
_entity_poly.pdbx_strand_id
1 'polypeptide(L)'
;FALNSTTTCKLNGDSEDLQIGHCLQDVGVIAGDTRDFQGHHRFLPISPWDLIPSIGVGSWTDGYFFHKPNRSDCCSASAITFHYVKDVEFEFFEFFLYYLRVFGLHRTQRALPSRLGFRQMNERLQYWSHQVTDNKG
;
A
#
# COMPACT_ATOMS: atom_id res chain seq x y z
N PHE A 1 -9.69 20.68 2.28
CA PHE A 1 -9.86 19.29 2.71
C PHE A 1 -9.91 19.25 4.24
N ALA A 2 -11.00 18.69 4.78
CA ALA A 2 -11.39 18.40 6.18
C ALA A 2 -11.22 19.41 7.33
N LEU A 3 -10.27 20.34 7.29
CA LEU A 3 -10.18 21.48 8.21
C LEU A 3 -10.14 22.75 7.39
N ASN A 4 -10.96 23.76 7.72
CA ASN A 4 -10.82 25.11 7.17
C ASN A 4 -9.63 25.84 7.82
N SER A 5 -8.47 25.18 7.80
CA SER A 5 -7.23 25.66 8.38
C SER A 5 -6.23 25.87 7.26
N THR A 6 -6.00 27.13 6.92
CA THR A 6 -4.96 27.57 5.98
C THR A 6 -3.55 27.42 6.55
N THR A 7 -3.40 26.96 7.80
CA THR A 7 -2.11 26.74 8.44
C THR A 7 -1.75 25.26 8.55
N THR A 8 -2.72 24.39 8.87
CA THR A 8 -2.53 22.94 9.09
C THR A 8 -2.71 22.10 7.83
N CYS A 9 -3.63 22.47 6.94
CA CYS A 9 -3.93 21.70 5.72
C CYS A 9 -3.97 22.66 4.54
N LYS A 10 -2.79 23.19 4.20
CA LYS A 10 -2.60 24.19 3.15
C LYS A 10 -2.90 23.61 1.77
N LEU A 11 -3.64 24.37 0.97
CA LEU A 11 -3.73 24.15 -0.47
C LEU A 11 -2.60 24.93 -1.14
N ASN A 12 -1.61 24.22 -1.67
CA ASN A 12 -0.40 24.81 -2.27
C ASN A 12 -0.15 24.41 -3.73
N GLY A 13 -1.03 23.60 -4.32
CA GLY A 13 -0.95 23.18 -5.73
C GLY A 13 -0.06 21.97 -5.99
N ASP A 14 0.47 21.33 -4.95
CA ASP A 14 1.18 20.05 -5.06
C ASP A 14 0.21 18.90 -5.44
N SER A 15 0.73 17.68 -5.58
CA SER A 15 -0.13 16.49 -5.76
C SER A 15 -1.10 16.31 -4.59
N GLU A 16 -2.35 15.95 -4.89
CA GLU A 16 -3.43 15.85 -3.90
C GLU A 16 -3.14 14.81 -2.81
N ASP A 17 -2.59 13.66 -3.19
CA ASP A 17 -2.19 12.56 -2.31
C ASP A 17 -1.06 12.97 -1.35
N LEU A 18 -0.08 13.72 -1.84
CA LEU A 18 0.99 14.31 -1.04
C LEU A 18 0.43 15.32 -0.03
N GLN A 19 -0.44 16.22 -0.47
CA GLN A 19 -1.08 17.22 0.40
C GLN A 19 -1.94 16.58 1.49
N ILE A 20 -2.71 15.54 1.15
CA ILE A 20 -3.48 14.77 2.15
C ILE A 20 -2.54 14.10 3.14
N GLY A 21 -1.44 13.50 2.68
CA GLY A 21 -0.41 12.91 3.55
C GLY A 21 0.14 13.90 4.57
N HIS A 22 0.52 15.10 4.12
CA HIS A 22 0.99 16.17 5.00
C HIS A 22 -0.08 16.64 6.00
N CYS A 23 -1.30 16.89 5.53
CA CYS A 23 -2.40 17.30 6.41
C CYS A 23 -2.68 16.24 7.49
N LEU A 24 -2.68 14.95 7.13
CA LEU A 24 -2.85 13.86 8.09
C LEU A 24 -1.73 13.84 9.14
N GLN A 25 -0.48 14.05 8.70
CA GLN A 25 0.66 14.14 9.62
C GLN A 25 0.52 15.34 10.58
N ASP A 26 0.14 16.51 10.07
CA ASP A 26 0.03 17.75 10.84
C ASP A 26 -1.10 17.71 11.88
N VAL A 27 -2.16 16.94 11.63
CA VAL A 27 -3.24 16.70 12.61
C VAL A 27 -2.96 15.50 13.54
N GLY A 28 -1.77 14.91 13.46
CA GLY A 28 -1.32 13.84 14.36
C GLY A 28 -1.85 12.45 14.02
N VAL A 29 -2.25 12.19 12.78
CA VAL A 29 -2.62 10.84 12.34
C VAL A 29 -1.37 9.97 12.25
N ILE A 30 -1.44 8.79 12.87
CA ILE A 30 -0.38 7.79 12.83
C ILE A 30 -0.53 6.98 11.54
N ALA A 31 0.49 7.03 10.68
CA ALA A 31 0.55 6.19 9.48
C ALA A 31 0.76 4.72 9.86
N GLY A 32 -0.13 3.84 9.38
CA GLY A 32 -0.05 2.41 9.64
C GLY A 32 0.78 1.66 8.59
N ASP A 33 1.47 0.60 9.01
CA ASP A 33 2.13 -0.33 8.09
C ASP A 33 1.10 -1.22 7.39
N THR A 34 1.00 -1.07 6.07
CA THR A 34 0.05 -1.80 5.22
C THR A 34 0.67 -2.99 4.51
N ARG A 35 1.89 -3.40 4.86
CA ARG A 35 2.52 -4.60 4.32
C ARG A 35 1.85 -5.87 4.86
N ASP A 36 1.99 -6.97 4.14
CA ASP A 36 1.57 -8.28 4.62
C ASP A 36 2.48 -8.85 5.70
N PHE A 37 2.15 -10.06 6.17
CA PHE A 37 2.88 -10.73 7.24
C PHE A 37 4.31 -11.13 6.83
N GLN A 38 4.65 -11.09 5.54
CA GLN A 38 5.99 -11.31 5.00
C GLN A 38 6.72 -9.99 4.75
N GLY A 39 6.07 -8.84 4.97
CA GLY A 39 6.64 -7.52 4.71
C GLY A 39 6.52 -7.07 3.25
N HIS A 40 5.62 -7.66 2.46
CA HIS A 40 5.38 -7.22 1.09
C HIS A 40 4.33 -6.11 1.02
N HIS A 41 4.59 -5.10 0.19
CA HIS A 41 3.68 -3.98 -0.05
C HIS A 41 2.37 -4.46 -0.70
N ARG A 42 1.24 -3.90 -0.26
CA ARG A 42 -0.10 -4.22 -0.78
C ARG A 42 -0.78 -3.10 -1.57
N PHE A 43 -0.37 -1.86 -1.34
CA PHE A 43 -0.83 -0.68 -2.08
C PHE A 43 0.37 -0.16 -2.88
N LEU A 44 0.36 -0.39 -4.20
CA LEU A 44 1.54 -0.20 -5.04
C LEU A 44 1.32 0.97 -6.01
N PRO A 45 2.20 1.98 -6.04
CA PRO A 45 2.08 3.12 -6.95
C PRO A 45 2.55 2.79 -8.38
N ILE A 46 2.59 1.51 -8.75
CA ILE A 46 3.11 0.99 -10.02
C ILE A 46 2.23 -0.15 -10.53
N SER A 47 2.25 -0.35 -11.84
CA SER A 47 1.47 -1.40 -12.50
C SER A 47 2.03 -2.78 -12.12
N PRO A 48 1.21 -3.85 -12.14
CA PRO A 48 1.71 -5.21 -12.00
C PRO A 48 2.72 -5.57 -13.09
N TRP A 49 2.55 -5.04 -14.30
CA TRP A 49 3.44 -5.27 -15.42
C TRP A 49 4.89 -4.80 -15.16
N ASP A 50 5.05 -3.66 -14.48
CA ASP A 50 6.37 -3.11 -14.16
C ASP A 50 6.99 -3.72 -12.89
N LEU A 51 6.18 -4.42 -12.09
CA LEU A 51 6.55 -4.96 -10.79
C LEU A 51 6.95 -6.45 -10.86
N ILE A 52 6.35 -7.21 -11.78
CA ILE A 52 6.55 -8.66 -11.90
C ILE A 52 7.59 -8.95 -13.00
N PRO A 53 8.58 -9.83 -12.75
CA PRO A 53 8.74 -10.68 -11.56
C PRO A 53 9.49 -10.03 -10.40
N SER A 54 10.09 -8.85 -10.60
CA SER A 54 10.89 -8.18 -9.57
C SER A 54 10.80 -6.66 -9.68
N ILE A 55 10.81 -5.98 -8.54
CA ILE A 55 10.80 -4.51 -8.47
C ILE A 55 12.15 -3.97 -8.96
N GLY A 56 12.13 -3.22 -10.07
CA GLY A 56 13.33 -2.64 -10.69
C GLY A 56 14.11 -1.69 -9.77
N VAL A 57 15.45 -1.83 -9.77
CA VAL A 57 16.38 -1.02 -8.96
C VAL A 57 16.64 0.33 -9.63
N GLY A 58 16.76 1.41 -8.85
CA GLY A 58 17.05 2.75 -9.37
C GLY A 58 15.87 3.41 -10.08
N SER A 59 14.66 2.90 -9.84
CA SER A 59 13.44 3.54 -10.33
C SER A 59 13.06 4.69 -9.41
N TRP A 60 12.19 5.59 -9.91
CA TRP A 60 11.65 6.69 -9.11
C TRP A 60 10.96 6.19 -7.81
N THR A 61 10.45 4.96 -7.79
CA THR A 61 9.77 4.38 -6.62
C THR A 61 10.67 4.13 -5.43
N ASP A 62 11.98 4.05 -5.64
CA ASP A 62 12.97 3.81 -4.57
C ASP A 62 12.94 4.94 -3.53
N GLY A 63 12.58 6.17 -3.93
CA GLY A 63 12.42 7.30 -3.00
C GLY A 63 11.07 7.38 -2.28
N TYR A 64 10.07 6.61 -2.73
CA TYR A 64 8.69 6.73 -2.23
C TYR A 64 8.32 5.70 -1.16
N PHE A 65 8.96 4.54 -1.14
CA PHE A 65 8.64 3.53 -0.14
C PHE A 65 9.16 3.94 1.25
N PHE A 66 8.28 3.97 2.25
CA PHE A 66 8.71 4.11 3.65
C PHE A 66 9.49 2.88 4.14
N HIS A 67 9.15 1.70 3.61
CA HIS A 67 9.83 0.46 3.91
C HIS A 67 10.54 -0.11 2.69
N LYS A 68 11.82 -0.46 2.81
CA LYS A 68 12.63 -0.98 1.72
C LYS A 68 11.96 -2.22 1.10
N PRO A 69 11.61 -2.20 -0.20
CA PRO A 69 10.94 -3.32 -0.83
C PRO A 69 11.86 -4.54 -0.91
N ASN A 70 11.30 -5.71 -0.63
CA ASN A 70 11.96 -6.97 -0.96
C ASN A 70 11.89 -7.18 -2.48
N ARG A 71 13.05 -7.20 -3.13
CA ARG A 71 13.14 -7.32 -4.60
C ARG A 71 13.21 -8.76 -5.09
N SER A 72 13.71 -9.67 -4.26
CA SER A 72 13.87 -11.10 -4.60
C SER A 72 12.61 -11.92 -4.37
N ASP A 73 11.78 -11.49 -3.43
CA ASP A 73 10.45 -12.06 -3.17
C ASP A 73 9.42 -10.94 -3.30
N CYS A 74 9.43 -10.30 -4.47
CA CYS A 74 8.26 -9.58 -4.89
C CYS A 74 7.21 -10.65 -5.19
N CYS A 75 6.01 -10.66 -4.63
CA CYS A 75 5.21 -9.54 -4.21
C CYS A 75 4.11 -10.09 -3.27
N SER A 76 3.28 -9.23 -2.70
CA SER A 76 2.23 -9.72 -1.80
C SER A 76 1.20 -10.60 -2.53
N ALA A 77 1.03 -11.84 -2.08
CA ALA A 77 -0.11 -12.70 -2.47
C ALA A 77 -1.46 -12.19 -1.91
N SER A 78 -1.46 -11.02 -1.29
CA SER A 78 -2.61 -10.27 -0.81
C SER A 78 -2.56 -8.79 -1.25
N ALA A 79 -1.91 -8.49 -2.39
CA ALA A 79 -1.93 -7.14 -2.96
C ALA A 79 -3.38 -6.62 -3.15
N ILE A 80 -3.58 -5.32 -2.93
CA ILE A 80 -4.90 -4.68 -2.84
C ILE A 80 -5.12 -3.69 -4.00
N THR A 81 -4.18 -2.78 -4.25
CA THR A 81 -4.28 -1.82 -5.36
C THR A 81 -2.95 -1.61 -6.07
N PHE A 82 -3.08 -1.21 -7.33
CA PHE A 82 -1.98 -0.82 -8.22
C PHE A 82 -2.33 0.51 -8.89
N HIS A 83 -1.32 1.30 -9.24
CA HIS A 83 -1.47 2.56 -9.99
C HIS A 83 -0.89 2.43 -11.40
N TYR A 84 -1.25 3.33 -12.31
CA TYR A 84 -0.83 3.32 -13.73
C TYR A 84 -1.22 2.06 -14.52
N VAL A 85 -2.30 1.39 -14.10
CA VAL A 85 -2.90 0.25 -14.80
C VAL A 85 -3.71 0.75 -16.01
N LYS A 86 -3.49 0.15 -17.17
CA LYS A 86 -4.21 0.46 -18.42
C LYS A 86 -5.53 -0.31 -18.49
N ASP A 87 -6.47 0.21 -19.29
CA ASP A 87 -7.80 -0.41 -19.51
C ASP A 87 -7.70 -1.90 -19.91
N VAL A 88 -6.78 -2.23 -20.82
CA VAL A 88 -6.57 -3.62 -21.25
C VAL A 88 -6.07 -4.54 -20.13
N GLU A 89 -5.33 -4.01 -19.15
CA GLU A 89 -4.87 -4.78 -17.99
C GLU A 89 -6.04 -5.11 -17.06
N PHE A 90 -7.03 -4.22 -16.92
CA PHE A 90 -8.24 -4.52 -16.17
C PHE A 90 -9.03 -5.69 -16.77
N GLU A 91 -9.12 -5.78 -18.09
CA GLU A 91 -9.75 -6.93 -18.78
C GLU A 91 -9.04 -8.25 -18.46
N PHE A 92 -7.70 -8.24 -18.44
CA PHE A 92 -6.92 -9.40 -18.02
C PHE A 92 -7.14 -9.74 -16.55
N PHE A 93 -7.19 -8.75 -15.65
CA PHE A 93 -7.47 -8.98 -14.24
C PHE A 93 -8.87 -9.55 -14.04
N GLU A 94 -9.88 -9.07 -14.77
CA GLU A 94 -11.22 -9.64 -14.70
C GLU A 94 -11.20 -11.12 -15.11
N PHE A 95 -10.53 -11.43 -16.22
CA PHE A 95 -10.35 -12.80 -16.67
C PHE A 95 -9.65 -13.69 -15.64
N PHE A 96 -8.50 -13.28 -15.11
CA PHE A 96 -7.74 -14.09 -14.16
C PHE A 96 -8.41 -14.20 -12.78
N LEU A 97 -9.10 -13.16 -12.33
CA LEU A 97 -9.74 -13.15 -11.02
C LEU A 97 -11.10 -13.84 -11.02
N TYR A 98 -11.93 -13.68 -12.06
CA TYR A 98 -13.33 -14.12 -12.00
C TYR A 98 -13.65 -15.27 -12.96
N TYR A 99 -13.03 -15.34 -14.14
CA TYR A 99 -13.37 -16.34 -15.15
C TYR A 99 -12.44 -17.55 -15.14
N LEU A 100 -11.13 -17.35 -14.98
CA LEU A 100 -10.16 -18.44 -15.00
C LEU A 100 -10.25 -19.29 -13.73
N ARG A 101 -10.55 -20.58 -13.92
CA ARG A 101 -10.56 -21.59 -12.85
C ARG A 101 -9.50 -22.64 -13.13
N VAL A 102 -8.58 -22.81 -12.19
CA VAL A 102 -7.60 -23.90 -12.25
C VAL A 102 -8.32 -25.19 -11.85
N PHE A 103 -8.29 -26.18 -12.74
CA PHE A 103 -8.89 -27.48 -12.47
C PHE A 103 -8.28 -28.11 -11.21
N GLY A 104 -9.12 -28.66 -10.34
CA GLY A 104 -8.69 -29.32 -9.11
C GLY A 104 -8.32 -28.40 -7.94
N LEU A 105 -8.29 -27.07 -8.12
CA LEU A 105 -8.06 -26.13 -7.02
C LEU A 105 -9.36 -25.46 -6.59
N HIS A 106 -9.77 -25.72 -5.35
CA HIS A 106 -10.89 -25.01 -4.74
C HIS A 106 -10.38 -23.68 -4.18
N ARG A 107 -10.91 -22.55 -4.67
CA ARG A 107 -10.63 -21.24 -4.07
C ARG A 107 -11.30 -21.18 -2.70
N THR A 108 -10.53 -21.34 -1.63
CA THR A 108 -10.99 -21.00 -0.29
C THR A 108 -10.96 -19.50 -0.13
N GLN A 109 -12.12 -18.89 0.13
CA GLN A 109 -12.17 -17.48 0.50
C GLN A 109 -11.37 -17.30 1.79
N ARG A 110 -10.33 -16.45 1.76
CA ARG A 110 -9.57 -16.14 2.98
C ARG A 110 -10.50 -15.44 3.95
N ALA A 111 -10.62 -15.96 5.16
CA ALA A 111 -11.32 -15.26 6.21
C ALA A 111 -10.55 -13.96 6.52
N LEU A 112 -11.29 -12.86 6.66
CA LEU A 112 -10.69 -11.62 7.16
C LEU A 112 -10.19 -11.88 8.59
N PRO A 113 -9.01 -11.34 8.97
CA PRO A 113 -8.59 -11.36 10.36
C PRO A 113 -9.65 -10.74 11.26
N SER A 114 -9.75 -11.25 12.49
CA SER A 114 -10.61 -10.64 13.50
C SER A 114 -10.24 -9.16 13.69
N ARG A 115 -11.25 -8.29 13.82
CA ARG A 115 -11.02 -6.89 14.17
C ARG A 115 -10.24 -6.81 15.47
N LEU A 116 -9.23 -5.94 15.51
CA LEU A 116 -8.45 -5.70 16.72
C LEU A 116 -9.36 -5.11 17.81
N GLY A 117 -9.27 -5.64 19.02
CA GLY A 117 -9.88 -5.01 20.19
C GLY A 117 -9.19 -3.70 20.53
N PHE A 118 -9.83 -2.87 21.37
CA PHE A 118 -9.31 -1.55 21.74
C PHE A 118 -7.85 -1.58 22.22
N ARG A 119 -7.51 -2.51 23.12
CA ARG A 119 -6.13 -2.67 23.63
C ARG A 119 -5.13 -3.01 22.53
N GLN A 120 -5.47 -3.98 21.68
CA GLN A 120 -4.60 -4.42 20.58
C GLN A 120 -4.40 -3.30 19.55
N MET A 121 -5.45 -2.53 19.26
CA MET A 121 -5.36 -1.38 18.37
C MET A 121 -4.46 -0.28 18.96
N ASN A 122 -4.59 0.01 20.25
CA ASN A 122 -3.74 1.00 20.91
C ASN A 122 -2.25 0.57 20.94
N GLU A 123 -1.97 -0.70 21.23
CA GLU A 123 -0.63 -1.28 21.14
C GLU A 123 -0.07 -1.17 19.71
N ARG A 124 -0.90 -1.42 18.69
CA ARG A 124 -0.49 -1.29 17.29
C ARG A 124 -0.21 0.16 16.89
N LEU A 125 -1.04 1.11 17.32
CA LEU A 125 -0.83 2.54 17.08
C LEU A 125 0.46 3.03 17.74
N GLN A 126 0.74 2.61 18.98
CA GLN A 126 2.02 2.92 19.62
C GLN A 126 3.20 2.30 18.90
N TYR A 127 3.09 1.07 18.39
CA TYR A 127 4.13 0.48 17.57
C TYR A 127 4.39 1.31 16.31
N TRP A 128 3.34 1.72 15.60
CA TRP A 128 3.44 2.51 14.37
C TRP A 128 3.94 3.94 14.60
N SER A 129 3.59 4.58 15.72
CA SER A 129 4.05 5.95 16.03
C SER A 129 5.56 6.05 16.24
N HIS A 130 6.24 4.93 16.52
CA HIS A 130 7.69 4.88 16.72
C HIS A 130 8.44 4.26 15.53
N GLN A 131 7.75 3.94 14.43
CA GLN A 131 8.43 3.43 13.24
C GLN A 131 9.29 4.52 12.60
N VAL A 132 10.46 4.10 12.13
CA VAL A 132 11.35 4.92 11.31
C VAL A 132 11.59 4.20 9.99
N THR A 133 11.75 4.97 8.91
CA THR A 133 12.04 4.41 7.60
C THR A 133 13.34 3.60 7.64
N ASP A 134 13.29 2.37 7.12
CA ASP A 134 14.48 1.57 6.81
C ASP A 134 14.95 1.80 5.35
N ASN A 135 14.19 2.58 4.58
CA ASN A 135 14.54 3.04 3.26
C ASN A 135 15.24 4.40 3.34
N LYS A 136 16.49 4.36 3.81
CA LYS A 136 17.40 5.50 3.83
C LYS A 136 18.07 5.54 2.46
N GLY A 137 17.55 6.39 1.56
CA GLY A 137 18.04 6.57 0.18
C GLY A 137 19.55 6.64 0.07
#